data_AF-A0A447TUG2-F1
#
_entry.id   AF-A0A447TUG2-F1
#
_cell.length_a   1.000
_cell.length_b   1.000
_cell.length_c   1.000
_cell.angle_alpha   90.00
_cell.angle_beta   90.00
_cell.angle_gamma   90.00
#
_symmetry.space_group_name_H-M   'P 1'
#
loop_
_entity.id
_entity.type
_entity.pdbx_description
1 polymer ?
#
loop_
_entity_poly.entity_id
_entity_poly.type
_entity_poly.pdbx_seq_one_letter_code
_entity_poly.pdbx_strand_id
1 'polypeptide(L)'
;MWGGVGRGKTWLMDLFYHSLPGERKLRLHFHRFMLRVHEELTALQGQIDPLDIIADRFKTETDVLCFDEFFVTDITDAMLLGGLMKALFARGITLVATSNIPPDELYRNGLQRARFLPAIDAIKQHCDIMNVDAGVDYRLRTLTQAHLWLTPLNNENPAANG
;
A
#
# COMPACT_ATOMS: atom_id res chain seq x y z
N MET A 1 2.56 -6.82 1.78
CA MET A 1 3.26 -8.14 1.74
C MET A 1 4.53 -8.06 2.57
N TRP A 2 4.81 -9.04 3.42
CA TRP A 2 6.04 -9.09 4.21
C TRP A 2 6.64 -10.49 4.26
N GLY A 3 7.95 -10.56 4.51
CA GLY A 3 8.70 -11.80 4.70
C GLY A 3 10.20 -11.61 4.45
N GLY A 4 11.04 -12.57 4.80
CA GLY A 4 12.50 -12.49 4.72
C GLY A 4 13.06 -12.23 3.31
N VAL A 5 14.38 -12.02 3.25
CA VAL A 5 15.12 -11.80 2.00
C VAL A 5 14.99 -13.04 1.09
N GLY A 6 14.85 -12.83 -0.23
CA GLY A 6 14.79 -13.92 -1.21
C GLY A 6 13.43 -14.63 -1.36
N ARG A 7 12.36 -14.08 -0.79
CA ARG A 7 11.00 -14.69 -0.82
C ARG A 7 10.13 -14.26 -2.01
N GLY A 8 10.72 -13.67 -3.05
CA GLY A 8 9.97 -13.24 -4.25
C GLY A 8 9.03 -12.04 -4.06
N LYS A 9 9.13 -11.28 -2.95
CA LYS A 9 8.31 -10.08 -2.71
C LYS A 9 8.42 -9.06 -3.85
N THR A 10 9.65 -8.77 -4.29
CA THR A 10 9.91 -7.84 -5.39
C THR A 10 9.28 -8.34 -6.68
N TRP A 11 9.40 -9.63 -6.98
CA TRP A 11 8.78 -10.24 -8.17
C TRP A 11 7.25 -10.18 -8.12
N LEU A 12 6.63 -10.45 -6.96
CA LEU A 12 5.18 -10.29 -6.79
C LEU A 12 4.74 -8.83 -6.98
N MET A 13 5.51 -7.87 -6.45
CA MET A 13 5.27 -6.45 -6.68
C MET A 13 5.43 -6.08 -8.17
N ASP A 14 6.44 -6.63 -8.86
CA ASP A 14 6.65 -6.42 -10.29
C ASP A 14 5.42 -6.89 -11.08
N LEU A 15 4.96 -8.12 -10.83
CA LEU A 15 3.79 -8.67 -11.51
C LEU A 15 2.54 -7.83 -11.26
N PHE A 16 2.29 -7.48 -9.99
CA PHE A 16 1.16 -6.63 -9.63
C PHE A 16 1.21 -5.29 -10.38
N TYR A 17 2.33 -4.58 -10.29
CA TYR A 17 2.48 -3.26 -10.90
C TYR A 17 2.29 -3.26 -12.42
N HIS A 18 2.86 -4.26 -13.11
CA HIS A 18 2.71 -4.37 -14.57
C HIS A 18 1.33 -4.87 -14.99
N SER A 19 0.63 -5.62 -14.14
CA SER A 19 -0.74 -6.08 -14.42
C SER A 19 -1.81 -4.99 -14.27
N LEU A 20 -1.53 -3.91 -13.52
CA LEU A 20 -2.47 -2.81 -13.33
C LEU A 20 -2.74 -2.08 -14.65
N PRO A 21 -4.01 -1.86 -15.01
CA PRO A 21 -4.36 -1.08 -16.19
C PRO A 21 -4.04 0.41 -15.99
N GLY A 22 -3.59 1.06 -17.05
CA GLY A 22 -3.30 2.50 -17.07
C GLY A 22 -2.00 2.91 -16.38
N GLU A 23 -1.78 4.22 -16.34
CA GLU A 23 -0.52 4.84 -15.93
C GLU A 23 -0.59 5.56 -14.57
N ARG A 24 -1.77 5.60 -13.92
CA ARG A 24 -1.98 6.25 -12.61
C ARG A 24 -1.52 5.37 -11.46
N LYS A 25 -0.28 4.90 -11.57
CA LYS A 25 0.41 4.02 -10.63
C LYS A 25 1.83 4.54 -10.45
N LEU A 26 2.28 4.61 -9.21
CA LEU A 26 3.60 5.11 -8.86
C LEU A 26 4.31 4.06 -8.02
N ARG A 27 5.53 3.69 -8.41
CA ARG A 27 6.37 2.75 -7.66
C ARG A 27 7.71 3.35 -7.31
N LEU A 28 8.09 3.22 -6.04
CA LEU A 28 9.35 3.73 -5.51
C LEU A 28 9.73 3.02 -4.20
N HIS A 29 11.01 3.09 -3.85
CA HIS A 29 11.46 2.71 -2.51
C HIS A 29 10.89 3.67 -1.47
N PHE A 30 10.50 3.16 -0.31
CA PHE A 30 9.89 3.95 0.76
C PHE A 30 10.76 5.14 1.20
N HIS A 31 12.07 4.98 1.29
CA HIS A 31 12.97 6.08 1.65
C HIS A 31 12.92 7.24 0.63
N ARG A 32 12.78 6.95 -0.67
CA ARG A 32 12.66 8.00 -1.71
C ARG A 32 11.34 8.74 -1.62
N PHE A 33 10.28 8.02 -1.25
CA PHE A 33 9.00 8.65 -0.96
C PHE A 33 9.11 9.64 0.20
N MET A 34 9.72 9.23 1.31
CA MET A 34 9.90 10.12 2.46
C MET A 34 10.76 11.34 2.15
N LEU A 35 11.85 11.18 1.38
CA LEU A 35 12.65 12.32 0.90
C LEU A 35 11.80 13.34 0.15
N ARG A 36 10.98 12.88 -0.80
CA ARG A 36 10.06 13.75 -1.55
C ARG A 36 9.06 14.45 -0.62
N VAL A 37 8.48 13.74 0.35
CA VAL A 37 7.55 14.33 1.34
C VAL A 37 8.23 15.44 2.13
N HIS A 38 9.47 15.23 2.58
CA HIS A 38 10.23 16.24 3.32
C HIS A 38 10.55 17.48 2.47
N GLU A 39 10.90 17.29 1.20
CA GLU A 39 11.10 18.39 0.25
C GLU A 39 9.82 19.21 0.07
N GLU A 40 8.67 18.55 -0.11
CA GLU A 40 7.38 19.24 -0.22
C GLU A 40 6.97 19.94 1.08
N LEU A 41 7.20 19.31 2.24
CA LEU A 41 6.96 19.94 3.55
C LEU A 41 7.81 21.20 3.74
N THR A 42 9.05 21.18 3.28
CA THR A 42 9.94 22.35 3.33
C THR A 42 9.41 23.48 2.45
N ALA A 43 8.93 23.16 1.25
CA ALA A 43 8.32 24.14 0.35
C ALA A 43 6.97 24.68 0.85
N LEU A 44 6.28 23.92 1.71
CA LEU A 44 4.99 24.27 2.32
C LEU A 44 5.13 24.83 3.73
N GLN A 45 6.33 25.25 4.16
CA GLN A 45 6.51 25.86 5.48
C GLN A 45 5.57 27.04 5.69
N GLY A 46 4.89 27.04 6.84
CA GLY A 46 3.91 28.07 7.20
C GLY A 46 2.50 27.87 6.62
N GLN A 47 2.29 26.84 5.79
CA GLN A 47 0.95 26.45 5.35
C GLN A 47 0.21 25.68 6.45
N ILE A 48 -1.11 25.84 6.47
CA ILE A 48 -2.00 25.06 7.33
C ILE A 48 -2.19 23.69 6.69
N ASP A 49 -2.08 22.63 7.50
CA ASP A 49 -2.27 21.23 7.10
C ASP A 49 -1.49 20.80 5.84
N PRO A 50 -0.14 20.97 5.83
CA PRO A 50 0.67 20.72 4.64
C PRO A 50 0.62 19.26 4.16
N LEU A 51 0.33 18.30 5.05
CA LEU A 51 0.17 16.89 4.69
C LEU A 51 -1.07 16.65 3.80
N ASP A 52 -2.15 17.40 4.00
CA ASP A 52 -3.32 17.32 3.13
C ASP A 52 -3.01 17.84 1.74
N ILE A 53 -2.30 18.97 1.65
CA ILE A 53 -1.84 19.53 0.36
C ILE A 53 -0.94 18.52 -0.38
N ILE A 54 -0.01 17.87 0.34
CA ILE A 54 0.86 16.84 -0.22
C ILE A 54 0.03 15.64 -0.70
N ALA A 55 -0.93 15.18 0.10
CA ALA A 55 -1.79 14.07 -0.29
C ALA A 55 -2.68 14.40 -1.50
N ASP A 56 -3.15 15.64 -1.64
CA ASP A 56 -3.87 16.12 -2.83
C ASP A 56 -2.98 16.06 -4.07
N ARG A 57 -1.71 16.49 -3.97
CA ARG A 57 -0.74 16.39 -5.06
C ARG A 57 -0.44 14.95 -5.45
N PHE A 58 -0.26 14.06 -4.48
CA PHE A 58 -0.12 12.64 -4.80
C PHE A 58 -1.37 12.10 -5.50
N LYS A 59 -2.57 12.53 -5.09
CA LYS A 59 -3.81 12.09 -5.72
C LYS A 59 -3.94 12.59 -7.16
N THR A 60 -3.45 13.79 -7.50
CA THR A 60 -3.46 14.25 -8.89
C THR A 60 -2.53 13.39 -9.76
N GLU A 61 -1.44 12.89 -9.20
CA GLU A 61 -0.44 12.08 -9.91
C GLU A 61 -0.81 10.60 -10.02
N THR A 62 -1.33 9.99 -8.95
CA THR A 62 -1.49 8.54 -8.87
C THR A 62 -2.71 8.10 -8.07
N ASP A 63 -3.26 6.94 -8.43
CA ASP A 63 -4.30 6.25 -7.67
C ASP A 63 -3.74 5.04 -6.91
N VAL A 64 -2.61 4.48 -7.37
CA VAL A 64 -1.96 3.34 -6.74
C VAL A 64 -0.51 3.68 -6.40
N LEU A 65 -0.15 3.48 -5.14
CA LEU A 65 1.17 3.74 -4.62
C LEU A 65 1.81 2.40 -4.23
N CYS A 66 2.91 2.06 -4.88
CA CYS A 66 3.66 0.83 -4.67
C CYS A 66 4.98 1.14 -3.95
N PHE A 67 5.07 0.75 -2.68
CA PHE A 67 6.30 0.86 -1.90
C PHE A 67 7.13 -0.41 -1.94
N ASP A 68 8.36 -0.27 -2.43
CA ASP A 68 9.40 -1.26 -2.17
C ASP A 68 10.12 -0.94 -0.86
N GLU A 69 10.48 -2.01 -0.14
CA GLU A 69 11.30 -1.93 1.08
C GLU A 69 10.73 -0.96 2.13
N PHE A 70 9.45 -1.13 2.46
CA PHE A 70 8.80 -0.35 3.50
C PHE A 70 9.34 -0.76 4.87
N PHE A 71 10.22 0.06 5.43
CA PHE A 71 10.65 0.01 6.82
C PHE A 71 10.93 1.43 7.31
N VAL A 72 10.72 1.71 8.60
CA VAL A 72 10.92 3.04 9.19
C VAL A 72 12.04 2.96 10.22
N THR A 73 13.03 3.84 10.13
CA THR A 73 14.14 3.92 11.09
C THR A 73 14.19 5.23 11.86
N ASP A 74 13.71 6.33 11.26
CA ASP A 74 13.78 7.65 11.86
C ASP A 74 12.47 8.07 12.56
N ILE A 75 12.59 8.83 13.65
CA ILE A 75 11.42 9.34 14.39
C ILE A 75 10.63 10.37 13.59
N THR A 76 11.29 11.18 12.78
CA THR A 76 10.64 12.22 11.96
C THR A 76 9.71 11.57 10.94
N ASP A 77 10.21 10.54 10.25
CA ASP A 77 9.41 9.76 9.31
C ASP A 77 8.24 9.08 10.00
N ALA A 78 8.48 8.47 11.16
CA ALA A 78 7.43 7.81 11.93
C ALA A 78 6.30 8.79 12.33
N MET A 79 6.66 10.01 12.76
CA MET A 79 5.68 11.02 13.16
C MET A 79 4.86 11.55 11.98
N LEU A 80 5.48 11.70 10.81
CA LEU A 80 4.79 12.18 9.60
C LEU A 80 3.87 11.12 9.01
N LEU A 81 4.32 9.86 9.00
CA LEU A 81 3.68 8.80 8.25
C LEU A 81 2.25 8.52 8.72
N GLY A 82 1.98 8.60 10.02
CA GLY A 82 0.62 8.38 10.55
C GLY A 82 -0.41 9.38 10.01
N GLY A 83 -0.04 10.67 9.92
CA GLY A 83 -0.91 11.70 9.34
C GLY A 83 -1.03 11.57 7.83
N LEU A 84 0.11 11.38 7.16
CA LEU A 84 0.15 11.29 5.70
C LEU A 84 -0.62 10.06 5.18
N MET A 85 -0.44 8.89 5.78
CA MET A 85 -1.16 7.67 5.37
C MET A 85 -2.68 7.85 5.48
N LYS A 86 -3.16 8.46 6.57
CA LYS A 86 -4.59 8.78 6.72
C LYS A 86 -5.07 9.73 5.60
N ALA A 87 -4.30 10.77 5.32
CA ALA A 87 -4.63 11.74 4.27
C ALA A 87 -4.67 11.10 2.87
N LEU A 88 -3.74 10.19 2.57
CA LEU A 88 -3.70 9.44 1.31
C LEU A 88 -4.90 8.48 1.18
N PHE A 89 -5.20 7.72 2.24
CA PHE A 89 -6.32 6.78 2.24
C PHE A 89 -7.68 7.49 2.14
N ALA A 90 -7.83 8.65 2.79
CA ALA A 90 -9.05 9.46 2.68
C ALA A 90 -9.32 9.92 1.24
N ARG A 91 -8.29 10.02 0.40
CA ARG A 91 -8.38 10.37 -1.02
C ARG A 91 -8.52 9.16 -1.95
N GLY A 92 -8.69 7.96 -1.37
CA GLY A 92 -8.83 6.72 -2.11
C GLY A 92 -7.55 6.29 -2.84
N ILE A 93 -6.38 6.68 -2.35
CA ILE A 93 -5.11 6.14 -2.86
C ILE A 93 -4.95 4.73 -2.30
N THR A 94 -4.72 3.77 -3.20
CA THR A 94 -4.46 2.37 -2.84
C THR A 94 -2.98 2.20 -2.54
N LEU A 95 -2.65 1.68 -1.35
CA LEU A 95 -1.28 1.31 -1.00
C LEU A 95 -1.03 -0.18 -1.26
N VAL A 96 0.06 -0.49 -1.97
CA VAL A 96 0.67 -1.82 -1.98
C VAL A 96 2.11 -1.69 -1.53
N ALA A 97 2.55 -2.56 -0.62
CA ALA A 97 3.90 -2.47 -0.07
C ALA A 97 4.57 -3.82 0.11
N THR A 98 5.90 -3.85 -0.05
CA THR A 98 6.77 -4.96 0.35
C THR A 98 7.62 -4.57 1.54
N SER A 99 7.80 -5.49 2.50
CA SER A 99 8.71 -5.29 3.64
C SER A 99 9.39 -6.59 4.05
N ASN A 100 10.58 -6.50 4.66
CA ASN A 100 11.21 -7.64 5.34
C ASN A 100 10.70 -7.84 6.77
N ILE A 101 9.87 -6.91 7.26
CA ILE A 101 9.44 -6.82 8.65
C ILE A 101 7.89 -6.79 8.64
N PRO A 102 7.20 -7.49 9.56
CA PRO A 102 5.74 -7.39 9.65
C PRO A 102 5.29 -5.97 10.05
N PRO A 103 4.05 -5.57 9.73
CA PRO A 103 3.54 -4.22 10.04
C PRO A 103 3.75 -3.78 11.50
N ASP A 104 3.53 -4.70 12.44
CA ASP A 104 3.73 -4.44 13.87
C ASP A 104 5.17 -4.09 14.23
N GLU A 105 6.16 -4.50 13.43
CA GLU A 105 7.57 -4.30 13.73
C GLU A 105 8.21 -3.19 12.88
N LEU A 106 7.46 -2.52 11.99
CA LEU A 106 7.96 -1.50 11.06
C LEU A 106 8.75 -0.35 11.71
N TYR A 107 8.52 -0.09 12.99
CA TYR A 107 9.24 0.89 13.82
C TYR A 107 9.51 0.32 15.23
N ARG A 108 9.93 -0.95 15.30
CA ARG A 108 10.18 -1.63 16.58
C ARG A 108 11.31 -0.93 17.33
N ASN A 109 11.14 -0.74 18.64
CA ASN A 109 12.09 -0.04 19.52
C ASN A 109 12.40 1.42 19.12
N GLY A 110 11.63 2.01 18.20
CA GLY A 110 11.78 3.40 17.81
C GLY A 110 11.44 4.37 18.94
N LEU A 111 12.10 5.53 18.93
CA LEU A 111 11.84 6.58 19.91
C LEU A 111 10.38 7.06 19.78
N GLN A 112 9.68 7.17 20.91
CA GLN A 112 8.25 7.53 20.94
C GLN A 112 7.34 6.66 20.05
N ARG A 113 7.65 5.36 19.90
CA ARG A 113 6.89 4.38 19.10
C ARG A 113 5.36 4.45 19.26
N ALA A 114 4.84 4.81 20.43
CA ALA A 114 3.40 5.02 20.64
C ALA A 114 2.77 5.98 19.62
N ARG A 115 3.53 7.00 19.16
CA ARG A 115 3.10 7.95 18.12
C ARG A 115 3.05 7.35 16.72
N PHE A 116 3.72 6.23 16.49
CA PHE A 116 3.69 5.50 15.22
C PHE A 116 2.57 4.46 15.15
N LEU A 117 2.01 4.04 16.30
CA LEU A 117 0.91 3.06 16.34
C LEU A 117 -0.28 3.45 15.43
N PRO A 118 -0.71 4.73 15.33
CA PRO A 118 -1.75 5.12 14.40
C PRO A 118 -1.43 4.85 12.93
N ALA A 119 -0.15 4.84 12.53
CA ALA A 119 0.27 4.47 11.18
C ALA A 119 0.13 2.95 10.96
N ILE A 120 0.51 2.14 11.95
CA ILE A 120 0.33 0.68 11.93
C ILE A 120 -1.17 0.35 11.86
N ASP A 121 -1.99 1.01 12.66
CA ASP A 121 -3.44 0.82 12.67
C ASP A 121 -4.05 1.18 11.32
N ALA A 122 -3.65 2.31 10.72
CA ALA A 122 -4.10 2.69 9.38
C ALA A 122 -3.70 1.65 8.32
N ILE A 123 -2.47 1.12 8.38
CA ILE A 123 -2.02 0.04 7.47
C ILE A 123 -2.88 -1.20 7.66
N LYS A 124 -3.15 -1.63 8.90
CA LYS A 124 -3.97 -2.82 9.19
C LYS A 124 -5.43 -2.64 8.80
N GLN A 125 -5.95 -1.41 8.89
CA GLN A 125 -7.33 -1.09 8.54
C GLN A 125 -7.55 -1.04 7.03
N HIS A 126 -6.57 -0.53 6.28
CA HIS A 126 -6.71 -0.25 4.84
C HIS A 126 -5.98 -1.25 3.93
N CYS A 127 -5.18 -2.16 4.47
CA CYS A 127 -4.41 -3.12 3.69
C CYS A 127 -4.60 -4.56 4.15
N ASP A 128 -4.66 -5.47 3.18
CA ASP A 128 -4.56 -6.90 3.43
C ASP A 128 -3.11 -7.30 3.74
N ILE A 129 -2.89 -7.86 4.93
CA ILE A 129 -1.56 -8.22 5.41
C ILE A 129 -1.21 -9.65 4.99
N MET A 130 -0.29 -9.77 4.03
CA MET A 130 0.14 -11.05 3.46
C MET A 130 1.57 -11.41 3.87
N ASN A 131 1.76 -12.55 4.54
CA ASN A 131 3.06 -13.14 4.84
C ASN A 131 3.50 -14.09 3.71
N VAL A 132 4.66 -13.85 3.11
CA VAL A 132 5.22 -14.68 2.02
C VAL A 132 6.35 -15.62 2.47
N ASP A 133 6.75 -15.60 3.74
CA ASP A 133 7.72 -16.56 4.29
C ASP A 133 7.16 -17.98 4.45
N ALA A 134 5.84 -18.11 4.62
CA ALA A 134 5.20 -19.34 5.09
C ALA A 134 5.06 -20.46 4.03
N GLY A 135 5.84 -20.44 2.94
CA GLY A 135 5.82 -21.51 1.93
C GLY A 135 4.48 -21.68 1.20
N VAL A 136 3.56 -20.71 1.32
CA VAL A 136 2.33 -20.71 0.54
C VAL A 136 2.71 -20.48 -0.91
N ASP A 137 2.64 -21.53 -1.71
CA ASP A 137 2.84 -21.46 -3.15
C ASP A 137 1.69 -20.64 -3.77
N TYR A 138 1.93 -19.35 -3.99
CA TYR A 138 0.93 -18.40 -4.48
C TYR A 138 0.44 -18.74 -5.90
N ARG A 139 1.14 -19.61 -6.64
CA ARG A 139 0.65 -20.15 -7.93
C ARG A 139 -0.74 -20.79 -7.77
N LEU A 140 -0.99 -21.48 -6.66
CA LEU A 140 -2.26 -22.16 -6.40
C LEU A 140 -3.41 -21.20 -6.07
N ARG A 141 -3.12 -20.06 -5.42
CA ARG A 141 -4.15 -19.06 -5.03
C ARG A 141 -4.56 -18.14 -6.17
N THR A 142 -3.64 -17.74 -7.05
CA THR A 142 -3.97 -16.95 -8.25
C THR A 142 -4.90 -17.73 -9.17
N LEU A 143 -4.71 -19.05 -9.29
CA LEU A 143 -5.64 -19.92 -10.02
C LEU A 143 -7.03 -19.96 -9.36
N THR A 144 -7.13 -20.05 -8.03
CA THR A 144 -8.44 -20.08 -7.36
C THR A 144 -9.19 -18.75 -7.46
N GLN A 145 -8.49 -17.61 -7.40
CA GLN A 145 -9.12 -16.29 -7.58
C GLN A 145 -9.45 -15.98 -9.05
N ALA A 146 -8.65 -16.43 -10.02
CA ALA A 146 -8.98 -16.27 -11.44
C ALA A 146 -10.27 -17.04 -11.84
N HIS A 147 -10.56 -18.16 -11.18
CA HIS A 147 -11.82 -18.90 -11.39
C HIS A 147 -13.03 -18.24 -10.70
N LEU A 148 -12.83 -17.29 -9.78
CA LEU A 148 -13.92 -16.55 -9.12
C LEU A 148 -14.36 -15.31 -9.91
N TRP A 149 -13.63 -14.93 -10.96
CA TRP A 149 -13.89 -13.74 -11.79
C TRP A 149 -14.23 -14.06 -13.27
N LEU A 150 -14.60 -15.30 -13.58
CA LEU A 150 -15.17 -15.65 -14.89
C LEU A 150 -16.71 -15.56 -14.86
N THR A 151 -17.21 -14.31 -14.88
CA THR A 151 -18.45 -13.83 -15.56
C THR A 151 -19.83 -14.49 -15.22
N PRO A 152 -20.98 -13.85 -15.57
CA PRO A 152 -22.20 -13.90 -14.78
C PRO A 152 -23.13 -15.08 -15.08
N LEU A 153 -24.02 -15.37 -14.12
CA LEU A 153 -25.25 -16.16 -14.29
C LEU A 153 -26.10 -15.56 -15.42
N ASN A 154 -26.15 -16.20 -16.59
CA ASN A 154 -27.25 -15.97 -17.52
C ASN A 154 -28.51 -16.58 -16.90
N ASN A 155 -29.44 -15.71 -16.50
CA ASN A 155 -30.83 -16.07 -16.26
C ASN A 155 -31.49 -16.37 -17.61
N GLU A 156 -31.42 -17.62 -18.08
CA GLU A 156 -32.39 -18.11 -19.06
C GLU A 156 -33.59 -18.70 -18.30
N ASN A 157 -34.61 -17.87 -18.10
CA ASN A 157 -35.99 -18.32 -18.17
C ASN A 157 -36.94 -17.12 -18.33
N PRO A 158 -37.82 -17.19 -19.33
CA PRO A 158 -39.24 -17.11 -19.01
C PRO A 158 -40.03 -18.31 -19.56
N ALA A 159 -41.15 -18.53 -18.90
CA ALA A 159 -42.00 -19.71 -18.95
C ALA A 159 -42.82 -19.90 -20.24
N ALA A 160 -43.31 -21.14 -20.39
CA ALA A 160 -44.60 -21.59 -20.93
C ALA A 160 -45.09 -21.09 -22.32
N ASN A 161 -45.28 -22.06 -23.24
CA ASN A 161 -46.53 -22.30 -23.98
C ASN A 161 -46.33 -23.41 -25.03
N GLY A 162 -47.26 -24.38 -25.08
CA GLY A 162 -47.39 -25.38 -26.15
C GLY A 162 -47.73 -26.78 -25.65
#